data_AF-A0A7L4NZQ7-F1
#
_entry.id   AF-A0A7L4NZQ7-F1
#
_cell.length_a   1.000
_cell.length_b   1.000
_cell.length_c   1.000
_cell.angle_alpha   90.00
_cell.angle_beta   90.00
_cell.angle_gamma   90.00
#
_symmetry.space_group_name_H-M   'P 1'
#
loop_
_entity.id
_entity.type
_entity.pdbx_description
1 polymer ?
#
loop_
_entity_poly.entity_id
_entity_poly.type
_entity_poly.pdbx_seq_one_letter_code
_entity_poly.pdbx_strand_id
1 'polypeptide(L)'
;MKIKWEKTPQIEEEIVVAKYIEGKISILKKLFDLYVQENLFTISFTSPPLNGDFYTYEVKYHQHDKNYLINVWKGVRTGDTLPVLYGYLII
;
A
#
# COMPACT_ATOMS: atom_id res chain seq x y z
N MET A 1 12.32 -2.09 -6.49
CA MET A 1 10.97 -1.73 -6.07
C MET A 1 10.84 -0.27 -5.66
N LYS A 2 9.90 0.44 -6.28
CA LYS A 2 9.45 1.79 -5.95
C LYS A 2 7.92 1.84 -6.06
N ILE A 3 7.29 2.80 -5.41
CA ILE A 3 5.85 3.05 -5.56
C ILE A 3 5.68 4.22 -6.52
N LYS A 4 4.89 4.01 -7.58
CA LYS A 4 4.39 5.08 -8.43
C LYS A 4 2.96 5.37 -8.01
N TRP A 5 2.78 6.40 -7.20
CA TRP A 5 1.45 6.88 -6.84
C TRP A 5 0.69 7.30 -8.09
N GLU A 6 -0.62 7.04 -8.12
CA GLU A 6 -1.44 7.48 -9.25
C GLU A 6 -1.45 9.01 -9.31
N LYS A 7 -1.74 9.63 -8.16
CA LYS A 7 -1.67 11.07 -7.97
C LYS A 7 -0.54 11.43 -7.03
N THR A 8 0.03 12.62 -7.21
CA THR A 8 0.98 13.17 -6.24
C THR A 8 0.25 13.40 -4.90
N PRO A 9 0.76 12.87 -3.76
CA PRO A 9 0.23 13.19 -2.44
C PRO A 9 0.23 14.71 -2.20
N GLN A 10 -0.94 15.28 -1.90
CA GLN A 10 -1.09 16.74 -1.74
C GLN A 10 -1.57 17.12 -0.35
N ILE A 11 -2.48 16.34 0.23
CA ILE A 11 -2.98 16.60 1.59
C ILE A 11 -2.11 15.90 2.63
N GLU A 12 -2.12 16.43 3.85
CA GLU A 12 -1.25 15.95 4.95
C GLU A 12 -1.38 14.44 5.18
N GLU A 13 -2.60 13.92 5.17
CA GLU A 13 -2.88 12.48 5.35
C GLU A 13 -2.17 11.63 4.29
N GLU A 14 -2.30 11.97 3.01
CA GLU A 14 -1.65 11.27 1.89
C GLU A 14 -0.12 11.32 2.02
N ILE A 15 0.42 12.48 2.38
CA ILE A 15 1.87 12.69 2.52
C ILE A 15 2.42 11.82 3.67
N VAL A 16 1.71 11.75 4.79
CA VAL A 16 2.11 10.96 5.95
C VAL A 16 2.13 9.46 5.61
N VAL A 17 1.06 8.94 5.01
CA VAL A 17 0.98 7.51 4.66
C VAL A 17 1.97 7.13 3.56
N ALA A 18 2.18 8.01 2.57
CA ALA A 18 3.18 7.81 1.52
C ALA A 18 4.59 7.73 2.11
N LYS A 19 4.98 8.71 2.93
CA LYS A 19 6.29 8.74 3.60
C LYS A 19 6.52 7.52 4.48
N TYR A 20 5.48 7.07 5.21
CA TYR A 20 5.59 5.88 6.04
C TYR A 20 5.98 4.65 5.22
N ILE A 21 5.19 4.34 4.17
CA ILE A 21 5.42 3.11 3.41
C ILE A 21 6.68 3.18 2.54
N GLU A 22 7.01 4.35 1.99
CA GLU A 22 8.26 4.57 1.26
C GLU A 22 9.47 4.40 2.18
N GLY A 23 9.39 4.87 3.42
CA GLY A 23 10.40 4.62 4.45
C GLY A 23 10.54 3.13 4.86
N LYS A 24 9.58 2.28 4.46
CA LYS A 24 9.57 0.82 4.70
C LYS A 24 9.65 0.00 3.42
N ILE A 25 10.10 0.59 2.30
CA ILE A 25 10.12 -0.06 0.98
C ILE A 25 10.89 -1.39 0.98
N SER A 26 11.93 -1.53 1.80
CA SER A 26 12.71 -2.78 1.93
C SER A 26 11.91 -3.91 2.58
N ILE A 27 11.06 -3.60 3.56
CA ILE A 27 10.14 -4.55 4.19
C ILE A 27 9.03 -4.91 3.20
N LEU A 28 8.45 -3.90 2.54
CA LEU A 28 7.44 -4.12 1.52
C LEU A 28 7.96 -5.05 0.42
N LYS A 29 9.22 -4.91 0.01
CA LYS A 29 9.84 -5.79 -0.99
C LYS A 29 9.88 -7.25 -0.51
N LYS A 30 10.29 -7.49 0.74
CA LYS A 30 10.32 -8.86 1.30
C LYS A 30 8.92 -9.47 1.38
N LEU A 31 7.92 -8.69 1.77
CA LEU A 31 6.53 -9.14 1.79
C LEU A 31 6.02 -9.43 0.37
N PHE A 32 6.39 -8.59 -0.59
CA PHE A 32 6.06 -8.78 -2.00
C PHE A 32 6.68 -10.07 -2.55
N ASP A 33 7.95 -10.33 -2.25
CA ASP A 33 8.62 -11.56 -2.68
C ASP A 33 7.88 -12.81 -2.13
N LEU A 34 7.46 -12.78 -0.85
CA LEU A 34 6.64 -13.84 -0.25
C LEU A 34 5.27 -13.97 -0.93
N TYR A 35 4.61 -12.85 -1.21
CA TYR A 35 3.32 -12.82 -1.92
C TYR A 35 3.40 -13.55 -3.27
N VAL A 36 4.46 -13.27 -4.06
CA VAL A 36 4.67 -13.92 -5.36
C VAL A 36 5.02 -15.39 -5.17
N GLN A 37 5.92 -15.71 -4.24
CA GLN A 37 6.38 -17.08 -4.01
C GLN A 37 5.23 -18.02 -3.62
N GLU A 38 4.37 -17.58 -2.72
CA GLU A 38 3.26 -18.39 -2.18
C GLU A 38 1.96 -18.26 -3.00
N ASN A 39 2.02 -17.55 -4.14
CA ASN A 39 0.88 -17.30 -5.03
C ASN A 39 -0.36 -16.76 -4.27
N LEU A 40 -0.14 -15.81 -3.37
CA LEU A 40 -1.19 -15.24 -2.54
C LEU A 40 -2.12 -14.34 -3.38
N PHE A 41 -3.37 -14.22 -2.94
CA PHE A 41 -4.34 -13.34 -3.61
C PHE A 41 -4.08 -11.86 -3.28
N THR A 42 -3.75 -11.57 -2.03
CA THR A 42 -3.45 -10.23 -1.51
C THR A 42 -2.53 -10.34 -0.28
N ILE A 43 -1.78 -9.28 0.02
CA ILE A 43 -1.18 -9.05 1.33
C ILE A 43 -1.76 -7.78 1.90
N SER A 44 -2.19 -7.81 3.15
CA SER A 44 -2.60 -6.62 3.89
C SER A 44 -1.89 -6.54 5.23
N PHE A 45 -1.42 -5.35 5.60
CA PHE A 45 -0.87 -5.08 6.92
C PHE A 45 -1.26 -3.67 7.39
N THR A 46 -1.41 -3.51 8.70
CA THR A 46 -1.79 -2.24 9.31
C THR A 46 -0.60 -1.67 10.05
N SER A 47 -0.27 -0.39 9.81
CA SER A 47 0.79 0.28 10.54
C SER A 47 0.38 0.54 12.00
N PRO A 48 1.35 0.79 12.90
CA PRO A 48 1.06 1.56 14.11
C PRO A 48 0.35 2.88 13.75
N PRO A 49 -0.40 3.50 14.69
CA PRO A 49 -1.09 4.75 14.44
C PRO A 49 -0.16 5.83 13.91
N LEU A 50 -0.57 6.50 12.83
CA LEU A 50 0.11 7.65 12.24
C LEU A 50 -0.76 8.88 12.51
N ASN A 51 -0.25 9.83 13.30
CA ASN A 51 -1.00 11.00 13.74
C ASN A 51 -2.34 10.67 14.43
N GLY A 52 -2.39 9.54 15.16
CA GLY A 52 -3.59 9.10 15.90
C GLY A 52 -4.55 8.21 15.09
N ASP A 53 -4.35 8.07 13.79
CA ASP A 53 -5.18 7.24 12.91
C ASP A 53 -4.48 5.95 12.49
N PHE A 54 -5.26 4.89 12.24
CA PHE A 54 -4.75 3.64 11.68
C PHE A 54 -4.84 3.66 10.16
N TYR A 55 -3.87 3.00 9.51
CA TYR A 55 -3.86 2.82 8.06
C TYR A 55 -3.47 1.38 7.70
N THR A 56 -4.26 0.78 6.81
CA THR A 56 -4.01 -0.55 6.26
C THR A 56 -3.51 -0.45 4.84
N TYR A 57 -2.40 -1.11 4.54
CA TYR A 57 -1.77 -1.18 3.24
C TYR A 57 -2.11 -2.54 2.63
N GLU A 58 -2.72 -2.54 1.46
CA GLU A 58 -3.10 -3.73 0.70
C GLU A 58 -2.30 -3.78 -0.60
N VAL A 59 -1.59 -4.89 -0.83
CA VAL A 59 -0.94 -5.19 -2.10
C VAL A 59 -1.68 -6.32 -2.80
N LYS A 60 -2.07 -6.10 -4.06
CA LYS A 60 -2.72 -7.12 -4.88
C LYS A 60 -2.35 -6.97 -6.35
N TYR A 61 -2.53 -8.05 -7.11
CA TYR A 61 -2.39 -8.01 -8.56
C TYR A 61 -3.68 -7.49 -9.21
N HIS A 62 -3.56 -6.46 -10.04
CA HIS A 62 -4.65 -5.98 -10.89
C HIS A 62 -4.58 -6.69 -12.24
N GLN A 63 -5.53 -7.59 -12.51
CA GLN A 63 -5.53 -8.38 -13.74
C GLN A 63 -5.71 -7.52 -15.01
N HIS A 64 -6.51 -6.46 -14.94
CA HIS A 64 -6.77 -5.59 -16.08
C HIS A 64 -5.51 -4.81 -16.49
N ASP A 65 -4.85 -4.19 -15.53
CA ASP A 65 -3.64 -3.38 -15.77
C ASP A 65 -2.37 -4.23 -15.85
N LYS A 66 -2.48 -5.54 -15.57
CA LYS A 66 -1.37 -6.50 -15.44
C LYS A 66 -0.24 -6.00 -14.54
N ASN A 67 -0.61 -5.30 -13.46
CA ASN A 67 0.32 -4.64 -12.54
C ASN A 67 -0.02 -4.93 -11.08
N TYR A 68 0.97 -4.80 -10.21
CA TYR A 68 0.76 -4.84 -8.77
C TYR A 68 0.40 -3.45 -8.27
N LEU A 69 -0.69 -3.37 -7.53
CA LEU A 69 -1.17 -2.14 -6.93
C LEU A 69 -0.98 -2.18 -5.42
N ILE A 70 -0.79 -1.01 -4.84
CA ILE A 70 -0.89 -0.80 -3.40
C ILE A 70 -2.04 0.17 -3.11
N ASN A 71 -2.99 -0.25 -2.28
CA ASN A 71 -4.05 0.60 -1.74
C ASN A 71 -3.75 0.92 -0.29
N VAL A 72 -3.99 2.16 0.12
CA VAL A 72 -3.91 2.60 1.51
C VAL A 72 -5.32 2.96 1.98
N TRP A 73 -5.81 2.21 2.96
CA TRP A 73 -7.13 2.37 3.55
C TRP A 73 -7.01 3.04 4.90
N LYS A 74 -7.91 3.98 5.22
CA LYS A 74 -8.02 4.50 6.58
C LYS A 74 -8.76 3.48 7.45
N GLY A 75 -8.18 3.12 8.59
CA GLY A 75 -8.68 2.11 9.50
C GLY A 75 -7.75 0.92 9.65
N VAL A 76 -8.27 -0.14 10.29
CA VAL A 76 -7.52 -1.38 10.59
C VAL A 76 -7.80 -2.51 9.60
N ARG A 77 -8.69 -2.28 8.62
CA ARG A 77 -9.12 -3.25 7.61
C ARG A 77 -9.14 -2.60 6.22
N THR A 78 -9.03 -3.45 5.21
CA THR A 78 -9.20 -3.04 3.80
C THR A 78 -10.68 -2.93 3.46
N GLY A 79 -11.04 -2.05 2.52
CA GLY A 79 -12.38 -2.01 1.93
C GLY A 79 -13.49 -1.31 2.72
N ASP A 80 -13.22 -0.81 3.94
CA ASP A 80 -14.23 -0.12 4.74
C ASP A 80 -14.63 1.26 4.16
N THR A 81 -13.73 1.88 3.38
CA THR A 81 -13.90 3.21 2.76
C THR A 81 -13.18 3.25 1.41
N LEU A 82 -13.21 4.37 0.66
CA LEU A 82 -12.33 4.52 -0.50
C LEU A 82 -10.86 4.59 -0.05
N PRO A 83 -9.89 4.08 -0.85
CA PRO A 83 -8.48 4.25 -0.54
C PRO A 83 -8.13 5.73 -0.41
N VAL A 84 -7.44 6.08 0.67
CA VAL A 84 -6.85 7.41 0.89
C VAL A 84 -5.83 7.71 -0.21
N LEU A 85 -5.04 6.69 -0.54
CA LEU A 85 -4.02 6.76 -1.57
C LEU A 85 -3.91 5.39 -2.23
N TYR A 86 -3.62 5.38 -3.54
CA TYR A 86 -3.24 4.15 -4.23
C TYR A 86 -2.16 4.42 -5.26
N GLY A 87 -1.43 3.37 -5.61
CA GLY A 87 -0.33 3.43 -6.55
C GLY A 87 0.05 2.06 -7.08
N TYR A 88 1.08 2.04 -7.90
CA TYR A 88 1.58 0.86 -8.57
C TYR A 88 2.99 0.52 -8.06
N LEU A 89 3.26 -0.76 -7.85
CA LEU A 89 4.60 -1.24 -7.52
C LEU A 89 5.40 -1.40 -8.81
N ILE A 90 6.47 -0.62 -8.95
CA ILE A 90 7.46 -0.77 -10.00
C ILE A 90 8.57 -1.66 -9.44
N ILE A 91 8.69 -2.88 -9.94
CA ILE A 91 9.60 -3.92 -9.41
C ILE A 91 11.04 -3.64 -9.84
#